data_AF-A0A969H320-F1
#
_entry.id   AF-A0A969H320-F1
#
_cell.length_a   1.000
_cell.length_b   1.000
_cell.length_c   1.000
_cell.angle_alpha   90.00
_cell.angle_beta   90.00
_cell.angle_gamma   90.00
#
_symmetry.space_group_name_H-M   'P 1'
#
loop_
_entity.id
_entity.type
_entity.pdbx_description
1 polymer ?
#
loop_
_entity_poly.entity_id
_entity_poly.type
_entity_poly.pdbx_seq_one_letter_code
_entity_poly.pdbx_strand_id
1 'polypeptide(L)'
;QRILSLALVISCFLITLYPYISTSKRVFGHYFYNVNSTFYIWYDSWEEAEQGTRAYGDGKGWPEMPPEQIPSLEKYLREHTALEIFERFYDGLDRVIAVAKKSYGYFKYLVIYLAIALLTTLASLRNIKVTKSQLFLLLFYFSYFIAYTLLYAWYIPIASGNRFTLALFLPLMFCLTATINTTISERPQVRLAGKQFSWRYLFNLFVLGMILFELYPILTSRIVTTFAGT
;
A
#
# COMPACT_ATOMS: atom_id res chain seq x y z
N GLN A 1 23.38 18.39 -12.29
CA GLN A 1 21.92 18.62 -12.29
C GLN A 1 21.18 17.65 -11.36
N ARG A 2 21.25 16.32 -11.54
CA ARG A 2 20.51 15.35 -10.69
C ARG A 2 20.81 15.45 -9.17
N ILE A 3 22.08 15.64 -8.79
CA ILE A 3 22.48 15.80 -7.37
C ILE A 3 21.88 17.07 -6.77
N LEU A 4 21.88 18.18 -7.51
CA LEU A 4 21.28 19.43 -7.07
C LEU A 4 19.77 19.29 -6.88
N SER A 5 19.07 18.63 -7.82
CA SER A 5 17.65 18.33 -7.67
C SER A 5 17.37 17.44 -6.45
N LEU A 6 18.18 16.41 -6.22
CA LEU A 6 18.04 15.54 -5.05
C LEU A 6 18.26 16.32 -3.75
N ALA A 7 19.31 17.14 -3.69
CA ALA A 7 19.60 17.99 -2.54
C ALA A 7 18.44 18.95 -2.25
N LEU A 8 17.92 19.62 -3.28
CA LEU A 8 16.76 20.51 -3.16
C LEU A 8 15.51 19.77 -2.65
N VAL A 9 15.22 18.57 -3.18
CA VAL A 9 14.09 17.76 -2.72
C VAL A 9 14.25 17.39 -1.24
N ILE A 10 15.43 16.91 -0.83
CA ILE A 10 15.71 16.56 0.57
C ILE A 10 15.60 17.79 1.47
N SER A 11 16.19 18.92 1.07
CA SER A 11 16.13 20.16 1.84
C SER A 11 14.70 20.68 1.98
N CYS A 12 13.94 20.76 0.89
CA CYS A 12 12.54 21.19 0.93
C CYS A 12 11.69 20.25 1.80
N PHE A 13 11.90 18.94 1.69
CA PHE A 13 11.21 17.95 2.52
C PHE A 13 11.52 18.13 4.01
N LEU A 14 12.80 18.28 4.38
CA LEU A 14 13.22 18.50 5.76
C LEU A 14 12.73 19.83 6.32
N ILE A 15 12.78 20.92 5.54
CA ILE A 15 12.26 22.23 5.95
C ILE A 15 10.76 22.14 6.22
N THR A 16 10.01 21.46 5.35
CA THR A 16 8.57 21.27 5.51
C THR A 16 8.24 20.44 6.75
N LEU A 17 9.02 19.39 7.03
CA LEU A 17 8.82 18.52 8.20
C LEU A 17 9.44 19.06 9.49
N TYR A 18 10.30 20.08 9.44
CA TYR A 18 11.07 20.54 10.59
C TYR A 18 10.19 20.90 11.80
N PRO A 19 9.04 21.60 11.67
CA PRO A 19 8.18 21.89 12.82
C PRO A 19 7.70 20.62 13.54
N TYR A 20 7.36 19.59 12.77
CA TYR A 20 6.96 18.29 13.30
C TYR A 20 8.13 17.58 13.99
N ILE A 21 9.27 17.47 13.31
CA ILE A 21 10.48 16.78 13.79
C ILE A 21 11.03 17.44 15.06
N SER A 22 11.06 18.77 15.11
CA SER A 22 11.50 19.54 16.28
C SER A 22 10.57 19.33 17.47
N THR A 23 9.25 19.35 17.24
CA THR A 23 8.25 19.04 18.28
C THR A 23 8.40 17.60 18.78
N SER A 24 8.60 16.65 17.86
CA SER A 24 8.82 15.24 18.18
C SER A 24 10.03 15.06 19.09
N LYS A 25 11.16 15.74 18.80
CA LYS A 25 12.36 15.72 19.65
C LYS A 25 12.11 16.33 21.03
N ARG A 26 11.34 17.41 21.11
CA ARG A 26 11.02 18.08 22.39
C ARG A 26 10.13 17.24 23.28
N VAL A 27 9.11 16.60 22.72
CA VAL A 27 8.09 15.85 23.49
C VAL A 27 8.55 14.42 23.79
N PHE A 28 9.16 13.74 22.81
CA PHE A 28 9.47 12.32 22.90
C PHE A 28 10.97 12.03 22.95
N GLY A 29 11.85 13.03 22.84
CA GLY A 29 13.29 12.83 22.84
C GLY A 29 13.87 12.31 21.52
N HIS A 30 13.04 12.05 20.49
CA HIS A 30 13.48 11.53 19.19
C HIS A 30 12.90 12.33 18.01
N TYR A 31 13.70 12.55 16.97
CA TYR A 31 13.31 13.38 15.80
C TYR A 31 12.24 12.74 14.91
N PHE A 32 12.25 11.42 14.78
CA PHE A 32 11.35 10.66 13.91
C PHE A 32 10.49 9.70 14.73
N TYR A 33 10.06 10.13 15.93
CA TYR A 33 9.22 9.30 16.79
C TYR A 33 7.87 9.03 16.13
N ASN A 34 7.49 7.74 16.12
CA ASN A 34 6.16 7.28 15.72
C ASN A 34 5.80 6.08 16.60
N VAL A 35 4.80 6.24 17.47
CA VAL A 35 4.37 5.21 18.42
C VAL A 35 4.07 3.87 17.75
N ASN A 36 3.50 3.89 16.54
CA ASN A 36 3.12 2.68 15.82
C ASN A 36 4.33 1.86 15.40
N SER A 37 5.36 2.49 14.84
CA SER A 37 6.57 1.80 14.38
C SER A 37 7.61 1.62 15.50
N THR A 38 7.51 2.39 16.57
CA THR A 38 8.43 2.29 17.71
C THR A 38 8.00 1.17 18.66
N PHE A 39 6.71 1.12 19.00
CA PHE A 39 6.18 0.23 20.04
C PHE A 39 5.13 -0.73 19.49
N TYR A 40 4.05 -0.22 18.90
CA TYR A 40 2.88 -1.05 18.62
C TYR A 40 3.13 -2.20 17.66
N ILE A 41 4.01 -2.00 16.67
CA ILE A 41 4.38 -3.02 15.70
C ILE A 41 4.95 -4.31 16.33
N TRP A 42 5.38 -4.26 17.60
CA TRP A 42 5.94 -5.39 18.33
C TRP A 42 4.99 -6.02 19.35
N TYR A 43 3.73 -5.56 19.44
CA TYR A 43 2.70 -6.25 20.22
C TYR A 43 1.97 -7.26 19.35
N ASP A 44 1.35 -8.27 19.98
CA ASP A 44 0.58 -9.31 19.28
C ASP A 44 -0.90 -8.98 19.17
N SER A 45 -1.37 -7.95 19.88
CA SER A 45 -2.74 -7.46 19.78
C SER A 45 -2.85 -5.97 20.14
N TRP A 46 -3.94 -5.34 19.74
CA TRP A 46 -4.26 -3.98 20.17
C TRP A 46 -4.50 -3.92 21.69
N GLU A 47 -5.14 -4.93 22.26
CA GLU A 47 -5.42 -5.02 23.70
C GLU A 47 -4.13 -5.03 24.52
N GLU A 48 -3.11 -5.76 24.04
CA GLU A 48 -1.78 -5.76 24.65
C GLU A 48 -1.09 -4.40 24.52
N ALA A 49 -1.22 -3.72 23.37
CA ALA A 49 -0.70 -2.38 23.20
C ALA A 49 -1.38 -1.35 24.13
N GLU A 50 -2.69 -1.51 24.35
CA GLU A 50 -3.46 -0.66 25.28
C GLU A 50 -3.04 -0.86 26.73
N GLN A 51 -2.83 -2.10 27.15
CA GLN A 51 -2.35 -2.44 28.50
C GLN A 51 -0.84 -2.22 28.67
N GLY A 52 -0.10 -2.17 27.56
CA GLY A 52 1.33 -1.92 27.48
C GLY A 52 1.65 -0.43 27.41
N THR A 53 2.49 -0.02 26.45
CA THR A 53 3.06 1.35 26.37
C THR A 53 2.01 2.45 26.46
N ARG A 54 0.76 2.20 26.01
CA ARG A 54 -0.34 3.15 26.11
C ARG A 54 -0.78 3.43 27.55
N ALA A 55 -0.88 2.40 28.37
CA ALA A 55 -1.14 2.55 29.81
C ALA A 55 -0.03 3.33 30.53
N TYR A 56 1.20 3.26 30.00
CA TYR A 56 2.38 3.96 30.51
C TYR A 56 2.64 5.31 29.82
N GLY A 57 1.68 5.86 29.08
CA GLY A 57 1.70 7.26 28.65
C GLY A 57 2.40 7.56 27.32
N ASP A 58 2.58 6.56 26.43
CA ASP A 58 3.20 6.73 25.11
C ASP A 58 2.60 7.83 24.20
N GLY A 59 1.36 8.25 24.45
CA GLY A 59 0.70 9.34 23.74
C GLY A 59 1.03 10.74 24.25
N LYS A 60 1.72 10.87 25.39
CA LYS A 60 2.09 12.15 26.03
C LYS A 60 3.60 12.37 26.10
N GLY A 61 4.38 11.30 26.03
CA GLY A 61 5.83 11.29 26.13
C GLY A 61 6.37 9.89 25.89
N TRP A 62 7.63 9.65 26.26
CA TRP A 62 8.17 8.29 26.26
C TRP A 62 7.50 7.46 27.37
N PRO A 63 7.13 6.19 27.14
CA PRO A 63 6.41 5.40 28.12
C PRO A 63 7.22 5.18 29.40
N GLU A 64 6.59 5.38 30.54
CA GLU A 64 7.19 5.25 31.87
C GLU A 64 7.20 3.78 32.33
N MET A 65 7.96 2.93 31.65
CA MET A 65 8.06 1.51 31.96
C MET A 65 9.53 1.04 31.99
N PRO A 66 9.85 -0.07 32.69
CA PRO A 66 11.21 -0.61 32.72
C PRO A 66 11.75 -0.86 31.30
N PRO A 67 13.02 -0.52 31.00
CA PRO A 67 13.59 -0.66 29.66
C PRO A 67 13.44 -2.06 29.05
N GLU A 68 13.51 -3.10 29.88
CA GLU A 68 13.40 -4.51 29.46
C GLU A 68 11.97 -4.87 29.04
N GLN A 69 10.97 -4.14 29.53
CA GLN A 69 9.57 -4.35 29.18
C GLN A 69 9.18 -3.58 27.91
N ILE A 70 9.96 -2.56 27.51
CA ILE A 70 9.66 -1.74 26.33
C ILE A 70 9.67 -2.65 25.07
N PRO A 71 8.58 -2.65 24.28
CA PRO A 71 8.51 -3.41 23.05
C PRO A 71 9.61 -2.99 22.07
N SER A 72 10.32 -3.99 21.54
CA SER A 72 11.38 -3.80 20.56
C SER A 72 11.53 -5.06 19.72
N LEU A 73 12.21 -4.94 18.56
CA LEU A 73 12.53 -6.10 17.73
C LEU A 73 13.29 -7.17 18.51
N GLU A 74 14.27 -6.78 19.34
CA GLU A 74 15.07 -7.72 20.12
C GLU A 74 14.22 -8.48 21.13
N LYS A 75 13.37 -7.76 21.87
CA LYS A 75 12.42 -8.38 22.81
C LYS A 75 11.48 -9.35 22.07
N TYR A 76 10.92 -8.92 20.95
CA TYR A 76 10.00 -9.74 20.15
C TYR A 76 10.64 -11.05 19.69
N LEU A 77 11.86 -10.99 19.12
CA LEU A 77 12.60 -12.16 18.65
C LEU A 77 13.03 -13.12 19.77
N ARG A 78 13.16 -12.61 21.01
CA ARG A 78 13.46 -13.44 22.18
C ARG A 78 12.22 -14.15 22.71
N GLU A 79 11.07 -13.51 22.61
CA GLU A 79 9.80 -14.02 23.15
C GLU A 79 9.06 -14.92 22.16
N HIS A 80 9.34 -14.79 20.87
CA HIS A 80 8.67 -15.54 19.80
C HIS A 80 9.59 -16.51 19.08
N THR A 81 9.03 -17.68 18.77
CA THR A 81 9.62 -18.66 17.88
C THR A 81 9.51 -18.25 16.42
N ALA A 82 10.36 -18.83 15.56
CA ALA A 82 10.29 -18.60 14.12
C ALA A 82 8.94 -19.04 13.51
N LEU A 83 8.26 -20.03 14.12
CA LEU A 83 6.95 -20.49 13.66
C LEU A 83 5.88 -19.43 13.95
N GLU A 84 5.82 -18.89 15.16
CA GLU A 84 4.86 -17.83 15.53
C GLU A 84 5.03 -16.56 14.67
N ILE A 85 6.29 -16.19 14.38
CA ILE A 85 6.61 -15.09 13.46
C ILE A 85 6.06 -15.37 12.06
N PHE A 86 6.23 -16.60 11.55
CA PHE A 86 5.70 -16.98 10.25
C PHE A 86 4.18 -17.01 10.22
N GLU A 87 3.54 -17.55 11.26
CA GLU A 87 2.09 -17.58 11.43
C GLU A 87 1.50 -16.17 11.42
N ARG A 88 2.14 -15.22 12.11
CA ARG A 88 1.75 -13.80 12.08
C ARG A 88 1.74 -13.22 10.65
N PHE A 89 2.75 -13.54 9.83
CA PHE A 89 2.75 -13.13 8.43
C PHE A 89 1.66 -13.82 7.61
N TYR A 90 1.46 -15.12 7.81
CA TYR A 90 0.45 -15.90 7.07
C TYR A 90 -0.96 -15.39 7.36
N ASP A 91 -1.32 -15.28 8.63
CA ASP A 91 -2.63 -14.77 9.08
C ASP A 91 -2.83 -13.32 8.66
N GLY A 92 -1.78 -12.52 8.76
CA GLY A 92 -1.75 -11.16 8.26
C GLY A 92 -2.07 -11.09 6.77
N LEU A 93 -1.42 -11.90 5.94
CA LEU A 93 -1.65 -11.92 4.49
C LEU A 93 -3.07 -12.34 4.14
N ASP A 94 -3.59 -13.39 4.76
CA ASP A 94 -4.98 -13.82 4.54
C ASP A 94 -5.96 -12.69 4.88
N ARG A 95 -5.72 -11.98 5.99
CA ARG A 95 -6.58 -10.90 6.43
C ARG A 95 -6.43 -9.63 5.59
N VAL A 96 -5.24 -9.29 5.06
CA VAL A 96 -5.07 -8.25 4.03
C VAL A 96 -5.94 -8.57 2.82
N ILE A 97 -5.90 -9.81 2.33
CA ILE A 97 -6.68 -10.25 1.17
C ILE A 97 -8.18 -10.22 1.48
N ALA A 98 -8.59 -10.69 2.65
CA ALA A 98 -9.98 -10.68 3.08
C ALA A 98 -10.54 -9.26 3.18
N VAL A 99 -9.78 -8.32 3.77
CA VAL A 99 -10.12 -6.89 3.80
C VAL A 99 -10.27 -6.39 2.38
N ALA A 100 -9.27 -6.58 1.51
CA ALA A 100 -9.31 -6.11 0.13
C ALA A 100 -10.54 -6.61 -0.65
N LYS A 101 -10.93 -7.88 -0.47
CA LYS A 101 -12.11 -8.48 -1.10
C LYS A 101 -13.42 -7.86 -0.59
N LYS A 102 -13.50 -7.54 0.71
CA LYS A 102 -14.70 -6.99 1.38
C LYS A 102 -14.81 -5.46 1.31
N SER A 103 -13.81 -4.76 0.78
CA SER A 103 -13.80 -3.30 0.65
C SER A 103 -14.89 -2.74 -0.29
N TYR A 104 -14.79 -1.44 -0.62
CA TYR A 104 -15.66 -0.69 -1.55
C TYR A 104 -15.77 -1.24 -2.99
N GLY A 105 -15.26 -2.44 -3.27
CA GLY A 105 -15.35 -3.12 -4.56
C GLY A 105 -14.19 -2.88 -5.49
N TYR A 106 -13.14 -2.17 -5.07
CA TYR A 106 -11.97 -1.91 -5.92
C TYR A 106 -11.20 -3.19 -6.32
N PHE A 107 -11.34 -4.29 -5.54
CA PHE A 107 -10.60 -5.53 -5.77
C PHE A 107 -10.86 -6.16 -7.15
N LYS A 108 -12.09 -6.08 -7.67
CA LYS A 108 -12.39 -6.57 -9.03
C LYS A 108 -11.66 -5.76 -10.11
N TYR A 109 -11.51 -4.44 -9.92
CA TYR A 109 -10.76 -3.59 -10.85
C TYR A 109 -9.29 -4.01 -10.83
N LEU A 110 -8.75 -4.30 -9.66
CA LEU A 110 -7.41 -4.87 -9.54
C LEU A 110 -7.28 -6.18 -10.35
N VAL A 111 -8.21 -7.13 -10.17
CA VAL A 111 -8.19 -8.43 -10.89
C VAL A 111 -8.31 -8.22 -12.41
N ILE A 112 -9.22 -7.36 -12.86
CA ILE A 112 -9.44 -7.08 -14.29
C ILE A 112 -8.20 -6.42 -14.90
N TYR A 113 -7.64 -5.40 -14.25
CA TYR A 113 -6.45 -4.72 -14.73
C TYR A 113 -5.24 -5.64 -14.73
N LEU A 114 -5.09 -6.51 -13.72
CA LEU A 114 -4.05 -7.55 -13.71
C LEU A 114 -4.22 -8.52 -14.88
N ALA A 115 -5.43 -9.01 -15.13
CA ALA A 115 -5.71 -9.93 -16.22
C ALA A 115 -5.41 -9.29 -17.59
N ILE A 116 -5.87 -8.05 -17.81
CA ILE A 116 -5.64 -7.33 -19.08
C ILE A 116 -4.16 -6.98 -19.26
N ALA A 117 -3.49 -6.51 -18.19
CA ALA A 117 -2.04 -6.27 -18.23
C ALA A 117 -1.30 -7.57 -18.59
N LEU A 118 -1.60 -8.68 -17.91
CA LEU A 118 -0.98 -9.97 -18.20
C LEU A 118 -1.23 -10.42 -19.64
N LEU A 119 -2.49 -10.41 -20.11
CA LEU A 119 -2.83 -10.84 -21.47
C LEU A 119 -2.15 -9.98 -22.54
N THR A 120 -2.13 -8.66 -22.35
CA THR A 120 -1.50 -7.75 -23.31
C THR A 120 0.02 -7.85 -23.30
N THR A 121 0.64 -8.04 -22.13
CA THR A 121 2.07 -8.34 -22.00
C THR A 121 2.41 -9.68 -22.65
N LEU A 122 1.69 -10.76 -22.34
CA LEU A 122 1.90 -12.10 -22.91
C LEU A 122 1.82 -12.08 -24.44
N ALA A 123 0.82 -11.38 -24.99
CA ALA A 123 0.63 -11.28 -26.42
C ALA A 123 1.61 -10.31 -27.11
N SER A 124 2.40 -9.54 -26.36
CA SER A 124 3.44 -8.66 -26.87
C SER A 124 4.85 -9.11 -26.50
N LEU A 125 5.04 -10.27 -25.82
CA LEU A 125 6.34 -10.73 -25.29
C LEU A 125 7.51 -10.65 -26.27
N ARG A 126 7.25 -10.94 -27.55
CA ARG A 126 8.27 -10.92 -28.61
C ARG A 126 8.76 -9.50 -28.97
N ASN A 127 8.00 -8.49 -28.61
CA ASN A 127 8.24 -7.08 -28.94
C ASN A 127 8.57 -6.23 -27.71
N ILE A 128 8.55 -6.80 -26.50
CA ILE A 128 8.86 -6.05 -25.28
C ILE A 128 10.37 -5.76 -25.25
N LYS A 129 10.72 -4.50 -25.46
CA LYS A 129 12.07 -3.99 -25.17
C LYS A 129 12.05 -3.32 -23.80
N VAL A 130 12.48 -4.04 -22.77
CA VAL A 130 12.67 -3.46 -21.44
C VAL A 130 13.99 -2.71 -21.41
N THR A 131 13.93 -1.39 -21.30
CA THR A 131 15.12 -0.57 -21.02
C THR A 131 15.57 -0.76 -19.57
N LYS A 132 16.86 -0.53 -19.27
CA LYS A 132 17.37 -0.58 -17.88
C LYS A 132 16.58 0.33 -16.93
N SER A 133 16.12 1.49 -17.41
CA SER A 133 15.30 2.43 -16.63
C SER A 133 13.93 1.84 -16.25
N GLN A 134 13.30 1.10 -17.17
CA GLN A 134 12.03 0.43 -16.91
C GLN A 134 12.22 -0.76 -15.97
N LEU A 135 13.30 -1.53 -16.12
CA LEU A 135 13.61 -2.62 -15.19
C LEU A 135 13.76 -2.11 -13.75
N PHE A 136 14.51 -1.02 -13.55
CA PHE A 136 14.67 -0.42 -12.23
C PHE A 136 13.33 0.02 -11.64
N LEU A 137 12.48 0.69 -12.44
CA LEU A 137 11.15 1.10 -12.00
C LEU A 137 10.27 -0.10 -11.63
N LEU A 138 10.30 -1.17 -12.44
CA LEU A 138 9.54 -2.40 -12.16
C LEU A 138 10.00 -3.06 -10.86
N LEU A 139 11.31 -3.20 -10.66
CA LEU A 139 11.86 -3.72 -9.42
C LEU A 139 11.48 -2.84 -8.23
N PHE A 140 11.57 -1.51 -8.37
CA PHE A 140 11.15 -0.58 -7.33
C PHE A 140 9.68 -0.78 -6.95
N TYR A 141 8.75 -0.79 -7.92
CA TYR A 141 7.33 -0.98 -7.64
C TYR A 141 7.03 -2.37 -7.06
N PHE A 142 7.69 -3.41 -7.55
CA PHE A 142 7.51 -4.77 -7.06
C PHE A 142 8.01 -4.90 -5.62
N SER A 143 9.23 -4.43 -5.34
CA SER A 143 9.79 -4.39 -3.98
C SER A 143 8.96 -3.53 -3.05
N TYR A 144 8.49 -2.35 -3.50
CA TYR A 144 7.59 -1.50 -2.74
C TYR A 144 6.30 -2.24 -2.38
N PHE A 145 5.66 -2.87 -3.36
CA PHE A 145 4.40 -3.59 -3.14
C PHE A 145 4.57 -4.76 -2.18
N ILE A 146 5.62 -5.57 -2.34
CA ILE A 146 5.92 -6.68 -1.43
C ILE A 146 6.22 -6.17 -0.03
N ALA A 147 7.12 -5.20 0.10
CA ALA A 147 7.53 -4.69 1.40
C ALA A 147 6.35 -4.12 2.18
N TYR A 148 5.50 -3.31 1.55
CA TYR A 148 4.32 -2.75 2.22
C TYR A 148 3.25 -3.80 2.50
N THR A 149 3.06 -4.79 1.62
CA THR A 149 2.13 -5.91 1.89
C THR A 149 2.58 -6.70 3.11
N LEU A 150 3.87 -7.01 3.22
CA LEU A 150 4.44 -7.71 4.37
C LEU A 150 4.37 -6.86 5.64
N LEU A 151 4.65 -5.55 5.55
CA LEU A 151 4.50 -4.63 6.68
C LEU A 151 3.05 -4.58 7.18
N TYR A 152 2.07 -4.58 6.29
CA TYR A 152 0.66 -4.60 6.68
C TYR A 152 0.21 -5.96 7.22
N ALA A 153 0.70 -7.06 6.65
CA ALA A 153 0.48 -8.39 7.20
C ALA A 153 1.00 -8.46 8.64
N TRP A 154 2.21 -7.95 8.87
CA TRP A 154 2.81 -7.89 10.20
C TRP A 154 2.03 -7.00 11.18
N TYR A 155 1.49 -5.87 10.72
CA TYR A 155 0.85 -4.85 11.55
C TYR A 155 -0.65 -5.11 11.81
N ILE A 156 -1.26 -6.07 11.11
CA ILE A 156 -2.69 -6.38 11.22
C ILE A 156 -3.21 -6.64 12.64
N PRO A 157 -2.46 -7.31 13.54
CA PRO A 157 -2.95 -7.55 14.90
C PRO A 157 -3.21 -6.27 15.70
N ILE A 158 -2.56 -5.17 15.31
CA ILE A 158 -2.69 -3.85 15.92
C ILE A 158 -3.80 -3.05 15.25
N ALA A 159 -3.75 -2.97 13.92
CA ALA A 159 -4.75 -2.23 13.17
C ALA A 159 -4.95 -2.86 11.80
N SER A 160 -6.22 -2.92 11.39
CA SER A 160 -6.62 -3.40 10.07
C SER A 160 -7.62 -2.43 9.45
N GLY A 161 -7.80 -2.51 8.14
CA GLY A 161 -8.80 -1.72 7.44
C GLY A 161 -8.38 -1.30 6.04
N ASN A 162 -9.32 -0.64 5.37
CA ASN A 162 -9.17 -0.26 3.97
C ASN A 162 -8.06 0.76 3.74
N ARG A 163 -7.72 1.58 4.76
CA ARG A 163 -6.64 2.58 4.66
C ARG A 163 -5.29 1.98 4.24
N PHE A 164 -4.95 0.78 4.73
CA PHE A 164 -3.69 0.13 4.42
C PHE A 164 -3.67 -0.39 2.98
N THR A 165 -4.73 -1.09 2.57
CA THR A 165 -4.84 -1.68 1.23
C THR A 165 -5.04 -0.62 0.14
N LEU A 166 -5.73 0.49 0.43
CA LEU A 166 -5.91 1.61 -0.51
C LEU A 166 -4.60 2.36 -0.80
N ALA A 167 -3.70 2.45 0.17
CA ALA A 167 -2.37 3.04 -0.04
C ALA A 167 -1.55 2.27 -1.10
N LEU A 168 -1.75 0.95 -1.19
CA LEU A 168 -1.13 0.11 -2.23
C LEU A 168 -1.90 0.11 -3.56
N PHE A 169 -3.21 0.34 -3.50
CA PHE A 169 -4.08 0.29 -4.67
C PHE A 169 -3.71 1.34 -5.72
N LEU A 170 -3.54 2.60 -5.33
CA LEU A 170 -3.32 3.68 -6.31
C LEU A 170 -1.99 3.52 -7.09
N PRO A 171 -0.83 3.28 -6.45
CA PRO A 171 0.41 3.02 -7.19
C PRO A 171 0.30 1.80 -8.10
N LEU A 172 -0.37 0.74 -7.64
CA LEU A 172 -0.54 -0.48 -8.43
C LEU A 172 -1.42 -0.23 -9.66
N MET A 173 -2.56 0.46 -9.50
CA MET A 173 -3.44 0.82 -10.61
C MET A 173 -2.74 1.72 -11.62
N PHE A 174 -1.90 2.64 -11.17
CA PHE A 174 -1.07 3.47 -12.06
C PHE A 174 -0.13 2.60 -12.90
N CYS A 175 0.60 1.67 -12.28
CA CYS A 175 1.50 0.75 -12.97
C CYS A 175 0.78 -0.16 -13.97
N LEU A 176 -0.36 -0.72 -13.58
CA LEU A 176 -1.18 -1.57 -14.46
C LEU A 176 -1.72 -0.77 -15.65
N THR A 177 -2.26 0.43 -15.40
CA THR A 177 -2.77 1.31 -16.45
C THR A 177 -1.68 1.76 -17.40
N ALA A 178 -0.49 2.09 -16.88
CA ALA A 178 0.67 2.45 -17.70
C ALA A 178 1.08 1.28 -18.60
N THR A 179 1.16 0.07 -18.03
CA THR A 179 1.51 -1.16 -18.76
C THR A 179 0.51 -1.48 -19.86
N ILE A 180 -0.79 -1.42 -19.55
CA ILE A 180 -1.86 -1.64 -20.52
C ILE A 180 -1.78 -0.59 -21.65
N ASN A 181 -1.61 0.68 -21.31
CA ASN A 181 -1.53 1.74 -22.32
C ASN A 181 -0.33 1.58 -23.24
N THR A 182 0.83 1.16 -22.74
CA THR A 182 2.02 0.95 -23.59
C THR A 182 1.84 -0.25 -24.51
N THR A 183 1.36 -1.39 -24.00
CA THR A 183 1.18 -2.62 -24.79
C THR A 183 0.03 -2.53 -25.79
N ILE A 184 -1.04 -1.81 -25.46
CA ILE A 184 -2.21 -1.65 -26.31
C ILE A 184 -1.99 -0.59 -27.41
N SER A 185 -1.18 0.45 -27.15
CA SER A 185 -0.95 1.51 -28.15
C SER A 185 -0.23 1.02 -29.41
N GLU A 186 0.47 -0.10 -29.33
CA GLU A 186 1.15 -0.74 -30.46
C GLU A 186 0.21 -1.60 -31.33
N ARG A 187 -1.06 -1.75 -30.93
CA ARG A 187 -2.02 -2.62 -31.63
C ARG A 187 -2.71 -1.90 -32.79
N PRO A 188 -3.01 -2.60 -33.89
CA PRO A 188 -3.79 -2.03 -34.98
C PRO A 188 -5.20 -1.64 -34.52
N GLN A 189 -5.74 -0.58 -35.13
CA GLN A 189 -7.08 -0.08 -34.83
C GLN A 189 -8.16 -1.09 -35.24
N VAL A 190 -9.25 -1.13 -34.47
CA VAL A 190 -10.41 -1.99 -34.74
C VAL A 190 -11.40 -1.23 -35.62
N ARG A 191 -11.90 -1.87 -36.68
CA ARG A 191 -12.95 -1.31 -37.53
C ARG A 191 -14.32 -1.87 -37.09
N LEU A 192 -15.22 -0.99 -36.69
CA LEU A 192 -16.59 -1.31 -36.29
C LEU A 192 -17.56 -0.33 -36.97
N ALA A 193 -18.54 -0.86 -37.71
CA ALA A 193 -19.55 -0.05 -38.42
C ALA A 193 -18.96 1.09 -39.28
N GLY A 194 -17.86 0.81 -39.99
CA GLY A 194 -17.17 1.79 -40.85
C GLY A 194 -16.31 2.81 -40.10
N LYS A 195 -16.32 2.83 -38.77
CA LYS A 195 -15.49 3.71 -37.93
C LYS A 195 -14.27 2.95 -37.39
N GLN A 196 -13.17 3.68 -37.22
CA GLN A 196 -11.93 3.14 -36.65
C GLN A 196 -11.83 3.53 -35.17
N PHE A 197 -11.55 2.54 -34.32
CA PHE A 197 -11.40 2.72 -32.88
C PHE A 197 -10.04 2.23 -32.43
N SER A 198 -9.36 3.03 -31.60
CA SER A 198 -8.17 2.56 -30.90
C SER A 198 -8.57 1.60 -29.77
N TRP A 199 -7.76 0.58 -29.53
CA TRP A 199 -7.97 -0.32 -28.39
C TRP A 199 -7.95 0.43 -27.05
N ARG A 200 -7.18 1.51 -26.94
CA ARG A 200 -7.16 2.39 -25.76
C ARG A 200 -8.53 3.03 -25.52
N TYR A 201 -9.20 3.49 -26.58
CA TYR A 201 -10.55 4.04 -26.49
C TYR A 201 -11.55 2.97 -26.02
N LEU A 202 -11.50 1.76 -26.61
CA LEU A 202 -12.38 0.66 -26.24
C LEU A 202 -12.18 0.22 -24.78
N PHE A 203 -10.93 0.15 -24.32
CA PHE A 203 -10.59 -0.16 -22.94
C PHE A 203 -11.13 0.91 -21.97
N ASN A 204 -10.91 2.20 -22.26
CA ASN A 204 -11.43 3.28 -21.43
C ASN A 204 -12.96 3.29 -21.39
N LEU A 205 -13.62 3.03 -22.52
CA LEU A 205 -15.07 2.95 -22.59
C LEU A 205 -15.62 1.79 -21.76
N PHE A 206 -14.96 0.63 -21.81
CA PHE A 206 -15.30 -0.52 -20.98
C PHE A 206 -15.18 -0.20 -19.48
N VAL A 207 -14.05 0.36 -19.06
CA VAL A 207 -13.82 0.75 -17.66
C VAL A 207 -14.83 1.80 -17.21
N LEU A 208 -15.11 2.80 -18.05
CA LEU A 208 -16.11 3.83 -17.74
C LEU A 208 -17.51 3.22 -17.57
N GLY A 209 -17.90 2.31 -18.46
CA GLY A 209 -19.17 1.59 -18.35
C GLY A 209 -19.29 0.82 -17.04
N MET A 210 -18.22 0.15 -16.61
CA MET A 210 -18.17 -0.53 -15.31
C MET A 210 -18.32 0.45 -14.13
N ILE A 211 -17.58 1.57 -14.15
CA ILE A 211 -17.64 2.57 -13.08
C ILE A 211 -19.06 3.14 -12.97
N LEU A 212 -19.68 3.49 -14.10
CA LEU A 212 -21.03 4.04 -14.14
C LEU A 212 -22.07 3.04 -13.61
N PHE A 213 -21.95 1.77 -13.99
CA PHE A 213 -22.84 0.71 -13.50
C PHE A 213 -22.78 0.56 -11.97
N GLU A 214 -21.61 0.79 -11.38
CA GLU A 214 -21.38 0.55 -9.96
C GLU A 214 -21.47 1.79 -9.08
N LEU A 215 -21.55 2.96 -9.69
CA LEU A 215 -21.63 4.23 -8.98
C LEU A 215 -22.83 4.24 -8.03
N TYR A 216 -23.99 3.80 -8.50
CA TYR A 216 -25.21 3.74 -7.70
C TYR A 216 -25.07 2.85 -6.45
N PRO A 217 -24.75 1.54 -6.54
CA PRO A 217 -24.63 0.69 -5.35
C PRO A 217 -23.49 1.11 -4.41
N ILE A 218 -22.41 1.71 -4.94
CA ILE A 218 -21.32 2.25 -4.10
C ILE A 218 -21.83 3.41 -3.26
N LEU A 219 -22.46 4.41 -3.89
CA LEU A 219 -22.92 5.63 -3.22
C LEU A 219 -24.11 5.42 -2.30
N THR A 220 -24.96 4.43 -2.57
CA THR A 220 -26.20 4.21 -1.81
C THR A 220 -26.06 3.18 -0.68
N SER A 221 -25.20 2.16 -0.85
CA SER A 221 -25.11 1.05 0.11
C SER A 221 -23.71 0.89 0.68
N ARG A 222 -22.68 0.80 -0.19
CA ARG A 222 -21.34 0.40 0.28
C ARG A 222 -20.65 1.47 1.10
N ILE A 223 -20.81 2.75 0.76
CA ILE A 223 -20.16 3.84 1.52
C ILE A 223 -20.69 3.95 2.95
N VAL A 224 -21.96 3.61 3.17
CA VAL A 224 -22.61 3.66 4.50
C VAL A 224 -22.31 2.40 5.32
N THR A 225 -22.16 1.25 4.67
CA THR A 225 -22.00 -0.05 5.33
C THR A 225 -20.54 -0.49 5.50
N THR A 226 -19.62 0.03 4.68
CA THR A 226 -18.21 -0.35 4.70
C THR A 226 -17.42 0.63 5.56
N PHE A 227 -17.09 0.20 6.77
CA PHE A 227 -16.24 0.95 7.69
C PHE A 227 -14.83 1.13 7.11
N ALA A 228 -14.28 2.36 7.12
CA ALA A 228 -12.96 2.65 6.54
C ALA A 228 -11.77 2.19 7.41
N GLY A 229 -12.04 1.84 8.68
CA GLY A 229 -11.09 1.30 9.67
C GLY A 229 -11.19 2.02 11.03
N THR A 230 -10.82 1.32 12.11
CA THR A 230 -10.43 1.89 13.41
C THR A 230 -8.96 2.29 13.36
#